data_AF-A0A7W0T2C2-F1
#
_entry.id   AF-A0A7W0T2C2-F1
#
_cell.length_a   1.000
_cell.length_b   1.000
_cell.length_c   1.000
_cell.angle_alpha   90.00
_cell.angle_beta   90.00
_cell.angle_gamma   90.00
#
_symmetry.space_group_name_H-M   'P 1'
#
loop_
_entity.id
_entity.type
_entity.pdbx_description
1 polymer ?
#
loop_
_entity_poly.entity_id
_entity_poly.type
_entity_poly.pdbx_seq_one_letter_code
_entity_poly.pdbx_strand_id
1 'polypeptide(L)'
;MRECTVRCEVDGDCAPEQGCGVDGWCATPGQIGQCADVVTIGGIFDGPDAIVVDAGLPADAMISDAAVADAPIAPDAPGPSCAPGCPGSCQAGVCVIECSGNKSCADGVTCPDDGPCRVVCSGNMSCEKRVRCGDGPCTVLCLGNMSCEAGVRCEDSCACDVTCTGNACGDDDDDVRCSSPACETQNGCTSARPGCNQC
;
A
#
# COMPACT_ATOMS: atom_id res chain seq x y z
N MET A 1 15.85 11.59 -25.06
CA MET A 1 15.43 11.50 -23.64
C MET A 1 15.82 10.11 -23.19
N ARG A 2 16.54 9.96 -22.08
CA ARG A 2 17.02 8.65 -21.61
C ARG A 2 15.90 8.00 -20.80
N GLU A 3 15.36 6.87 -21.25
CA GLU A 3 14.22 6.19 -20.62
C GLU A 3 14.70 5.18 -19.56
N CYS A 4 15.35 5.69 -18.51
CA CYS A 4 15.76 4.88 -17.36
C CYS A 4 14.66 4.89 -16.29
N THR A 5 13.52 4.25 -16.56
CA THR A 5 12.36 4.27 -15.64
C THR A 5 12.07 2.94 -14.96
N VAL A 6 12.71 1.85 -15.39
CA VAL A 6 12.47 0.50 -14.86
C VAL A 6 13.71 0.01 -14.12
N ARG A 7 13.53 -0.33 -12.83
CA ARG A 7 14.54 -0.99 -12.00
C ARG A 7 14.60 -2.48 -12.33
N CYS A 8 15.79 -3.05 -12.27
CA CYS A 8 16.01 -4.46 -12.57
C CYS A 8 17.06 -5.07 -11.63
N GLU A 9 16.96 -6.39 -11.45
CA GLU A 9 17.99 -7.20 -10.80
C GLU A 9 18.67 -8.15 -11.81
N VAL A 10 17.93 -8.55 -12.85
CA VAL A 10 18.41 -9.40 -13.95
C VAL A 10 17.89 -8.89 -15.31
N ASP A 11 18.53 -9.30 -16.40
CA ASP A 11 18.14 -8.88 -17.77
C ASP A 11 16.70 -9.23 -18.14
N GLY A 12 16.12 -10.26 -17.50
CA GLY A 12 14.75 -10.70 -17.73
C GLY A 12 13.69 -9.70 -17.23
N ASP A 13 14.07 -8.75 -16.38
CA ASP A 13 13.16 -7.71 -15.86
C ASP A 13 12.93 -6.59 -16.89
N CYS A 14 13.76 -6.52 -17.93
CA CYS A 14 13.77 -5.45 -18.91
C CYS A 14 12.96 -5.76 -20.16
N ALA A 15 12.56 -4.71 -20.89
CA ALA A 15 11.87 -4.87 -22.16
C ALA A 15 12.77 -5.56 -23.22
N PRO A 16 12.19 -6.15 -24.29
CA PRO A 16 12.97 -6.66 -25.40
C PRO A 16 13.94 -5.59 -25.91
N GLU A 17 15.19 -5.97 -26.18
CA GLU A 17 16.28 -5.08 -26.62
C GLU A 17 16.87 -4.14 -25.54
N GLN A 18 16.55 -4.37 -24.26
CA GLN A 18 17.20 -3.74 -23.13
C GLN A 18 18.02 -4.75 -22.31
N GLY A 19 19.00 -4.27 -21.56
CA GLY A 19 19.75 -5.04 -20.58
C GLY A 19 19.77 -4.35 -19.22
N CYS A 20 19.92 -5.13 -18.16
CA CYS A 20 20.01 -4.64 -16.81
C CYS A 20 21.43 -4.15 -16.52
N GLY A 21 21.56 -2.86 -16.22
CA GLY A 21 22.84 -2.27 -15.86
C GLY A 21 23.29 -2.58 -14.44
N VAL A 22 24.60 -2.44 -14.20
CA VAL A 22 25.20 -2.54 -12.86
C VAL A 22 24.69 -1.46 -11.89
N ASP A 23 24.07 -0.41 -12.43
CA ASP A 23 23.36 0.64 -11.72
C ASP A 23 21.92 0.25 -11.33
N GLY A 24 21.45 -0.95 -11.70
CA GLY A 24 20.15 -1.50 -11.34
C GLY A 24 19.00 -0.95 -12.19
N TRP A 25 19.29 -0.48 -13.40
CA TRP A 25 18.30 0.09 -14.33
C TRP A 25 18.36 -0.56 -15.70
N CYS A 26 17.20 -0.74 -16.32
CA CYS A 26 17.09 -1.21 -17.69
C CYS A 26 17.51 -0.11 -18.68
N ALA A 27 18.36 -0.45 -19.63
CA ALA A 27 18.78 0.47 -20.69
C ALA A 27 19.09 -0.26 -22.00
N THR A 28 19.03 0.45 -23.13
CA THR A 28 19.43 -0.08 -24.44
C THR A 28 20.94 -0.36 -24.49
N PRO A 29 21.41 -1.32 -25.31
CA PRO A 29 22.82 -1.58 -25.57
C PRO A 29 23.55 -0.29 -25.97
N GLY A 30 24.49 0.15 -25.14
CA GLY A 30 25.22 1.42 -25.30
C GLY A 30 24.88 2.50 -24.26
N GLN A 31 23.83 2.31 -23.47
CA GLN A 31 23.46 3.18 -22.34
C GLN A 31 23.44 2.46 -20.98
N ILE A 32 23.72 1.16 -20.95
CA ILE A 32 23.85 0.34 -19.73
C ILE A 32 24.91 0.95 -18.81
N GLY A 33 24.58 1.19 -17.54
CA GLY A 33 25.47 1.81 -16.54
C GLY A 33 25.50 3.34 -16.55
N GLN A 34 24.63 4.00 -17.32
CA GLN A 34 24.57 5.47 -17.44
C GLN A 34 23.29 6.10 -16.86
N CYS A 35 22.48 5.33 -16.12
CA CYS A 35 21.20 5.79 -15.57
C CYS A 35 21.33 6.40 -14.16
N ALA A 36 22.39 6.07 -13.42
CA ALA A 36 22.61 6.59 -12.05
C ALA A 36 22.73 8.14 -11.97
N ASP A 37 23.15 8.81 -13.05
CA ASP A 37 23.33 10.27 -13.06
C ASP A 37 22.01 11.06 -13.24
N VAL A 38 20.91 10.42 -13.65
CA VAL A 38 19.66 11.13 -14.00
C VAL A 38 18.80 11.44 -12.77
N VAL A 39 18.98 10.72 -11.66
CA VAL A 39 18.13 10.86 -10.46
C VAL A 39 18.52 12.05 -9.57
N THR A 40 19.64 12.73 -9.85
CA THR A 40 20.11 13.87 -9.03
C THR A 40 19.46 15.22 -9.39
N ILE A 41 18.52 15.28 -10.34
CA ILE A 41 17.76 16.51 -10.67
C ILE A 41 16.41 16.56 -9.91
N GLY A 42 16.43 16.18 -8.63
CA GLY A 42 15.34 16.38 -7.67
C GLY A 42 15.81 17.07 -6.38
N GLY A 43 17.06 17.56 -6.34
CA GLY A 43 17.64 18.24 -5.19
C GLY A 43 17.23 19.71 -5.14
N ILE A 44 16.30 20.01 -4.24
CA ILE A 44 16.15 21.22 -3.42
C ILE A 44 17.25 22.28 -3.68
N PHE A 45 16.86 23.41 -4.30
CA PHE A 45 17.67 24.62 -4.39
C PHE A 45 17.49 25.43 -3.10
N ASP A 46 18.44 25.32 -2.17
CA ASP A 46 18.66 26.32 -1.11
C ASP A 46 20.10 26.84 -1.27
N GLY A 47 20.22 27.99 -1.95
CA GLY A 47 21.50 28.64 -2.24
C GLY A 47 21.38 29.71 -3.33
N PRO A 48 21.63 31.00 -3.03
CA PRO A 48 21.40 32.09 -3.96
C PRO A 48 22.64 32.27 -4.84
N ASP A 49 22.60 31.81 -6.10
CA ASP A 49 23.42 32.32 -7.23
C ASP A 49 23.13 31.50 -8.52
N ALA A 50 21.86 31.35 -8.90
CA ALA A 50 21.51 30.79 -10.21
C ALA A 50 21.09 31.92 -11.17
N ILE A 51 22.01 32.25 -12.08
CA ILE A 51 21.79 33.08 -13.26
C ILE A 51 20.70 32.42 -14.12
N VAL A 52 19.55 33.07 -14.21
CA VAL A 52 18.54 32.80 -15.25
C VAL A 52 19.12 33.20 -16.60
N VAL A 53 19.53 32.21 -17.40
CA VAL A 53 19.77 32.42 -18.83
C VAL A 53 18.41 32.33 -19.52
N ASP A 54 17.86 33.50 -19.81
CA ASP A 54 16.69 33.70 -20.66
C ASP A 54 17.01 33.23 -22.08
N ALA A 55 16.69 31.97 -22.38
CA ALA A 55 16.64 31.49 -23.75
C ALA A 55 15.31 31.93 -24.35
N GLY A 56 15.35 33.10 -24.99
CA GLY A 56 14.23 33.70 -25.71
C GLY A 56 13.53 32.70 -26.62
N LEU A 57 12.28 32.41 -26.27
CA LEU A 57 11.34 31.74 -27.15
C LEU A 57 10.86 32.75 -28.20
N PRO A 58 10.88 32.41 -29.51
CA PRO A 58 10.30 33.28 -30.52
C PRO A 58 8.79 33.40 -30.28
N ALA A 59 8.32 34.64 -30.24
CA ALA A 59 6.92 34.95 -30.44
C ALA A 59 6.46 34.36 -31.80
N ASP A 60 5.19 34.00 -31.91
CA ASP A 60 4.48 33.64 -33.15
C ASP A 60 4.30 32.14 -33.47
N ALA A 61 4.26 31.26 -32.48
CA ALA A 61 3.55 29.99 -32.62
C ALA A 61 2.09 30.16 -32.18
N MET A 62 1.24 30.60 -33.10
CA MET A 62 -0.22 30.58 -32.93
C MET A 62 -0.70 29.14 -32.92
N ILE A 63 -0.66 28.49 -31.75
CA ILE A 63 -1.35 27.22 -31.54
C ILE A 63 -2.84 27.55 -31.59
N SER A 64 -3.45 27.26 -32.73
CA SER A 64 -4.90 27.35 -32.89
C SER A 64 -5.52 26.35 -31.92
N ASP A 65 -6.25 26.89 -30.96
CA ASP A 65 -7.00 26.18 -29.93
C ASP A 65 -8.06 25.30 -30.64
N ALA A 66 -7.63 24.11 -31.06
CA ALA A 66 -8.52 23.09 -31.55
C ALA A 66 -9.32 22.63 -30.33
N ALA A 67 -10.54 23.17 -30.21
CA ALA A 67 -11.53 22.76 -29.24
C ALA A 67 -11.66 21.23 -29.28
N VAL A 68 -10.96 20.57 -28.35
CA VAL A 68 -11.19 19.18 -28.03
C VAL A 68 -12.59 19.15 -27.43
N ALA A 69 -13.55 18.74 -28.25
CA ALA A 69 -14.90 18.47 -27.77
C ALA A 69 -14.78 17.50 -26.59
N ASP A 70 -15.26 17.93 -25.42
CA ASP A 70 -15.35 17.10 -24.22
C ASP A 70 -15.96 15.75 -24.59
N ALA A 71 -15.12 14.71 -24.57
CA ALA A 71 -15.61 13.36 -24.73
C ALA A 71 -16.64 13.11 -23.63
N PRO A 72 -17.81 12.53 -23.94
CA PRO A 72 -18.81 12.24 -22.93
C PRO A 72 -18.15 11.39 -21.85
N ILE A 73 -18.18 11.87 -20.60
CA ILE A 73 -17.74 11.14 -19.42
C ILE A 73 -18.49 9.81 -19.45
N ALA A 74 -17.78 8.73 -19.75
CA ALA A 74 -18.34 7.40 -19.64
C ALA A 74 -18.80 7.24 -18.18
N PRO A 75 -20.02 6.71 -17.94
CA PRO A 75 -20.45 6.47 -16.57
C PRO A 75 -19.38 5.65 -15.86
N ASP A 76 -18.94 6.13 -14.69
CA ASP A 76 -17.95 5.47 -13.87
C ASP A 76 -18.31 3.98 -13.78
N ALA A 77 -17.40 3.13 -14.24
CA ALA A 77 -17.58 1.68 -14.11
C ALA A 77 -17.99 1.39 -12.66
N PRO A 78 -18.99 0.52 -12.43
CA PRO A 78 -19.45 0.23 -11.08
C PRO A 78 -18.22 -0.04 -10.22
N GLY A 79 -18.00 0.82 -9.23
CA GLY A 79 -16.79 0.80 -8.42
C GLY A 79 -16.54 -0.60 -7.86
N PRO A 80 -15.28 -0.98 -7.58
CA PRO A 80 -14.94 -2.33 -7.16
C PRO A 80 -15.87 -2.77 -6.04
N SER A 81 -16.73 -3.74 -6.35
CA SER A 81 -17.68 -4.31 -5.41
C SER A 81 -16.89 -5.10 -4.37
N CYS A 82 -17.21 -4.93 -3.10
CA CYS A 82 -16.57 -5.71 -2.04
C CYS A 82 -16.85 -7.19 -2.21
N ALA A 83 -15.95 -7.98 -1.64
CA ALA A 83 -16.17 -9.40 -1.50
C ALA A 83 -17.50 -9.70 -0.78
N PRO A 84 -18.21 -10.75 -1.22
CA PRO A 84 -19.45 -11.17 -0.58
C PRO A 84 -19.18 -11.50 0.90
N GLY A 85 -20.09 -11.08 1.79
CA GLY A 85 -19.99 -11.40 3.22
C GLY A 85 -19.26 -10.39 4.09
N CYS A 86 -18.90 -9.21 3.57
CA CYS A 86 -18.37 -8.12 4.41
C CYS A 86 -19.41 -7.67 5.47
N PRO A 87 -19.13 -7.78 6.78
CA PRO A 87 -20.05 -7.33 7.83
C PRO A 87 -20.00 -5.81 8.06
N GLY A 88 -19.03 -5.11 7.45
CA GLY A 88 -18.80 -3.68 7.58
C GLY A 88 -19.27 -2.86 6.37
N SER A 89 -18.60 -1.72 6.16
CA SER A 89 -18.83 -0.83 5.02
C SER A 89 -17.85 -1.12 3.89
N CYS A 90 -18.34 -1.12 2.65
CA CYS A 90 -17.48 -1.26 1.49
C CYS A 90 -16.91 0.09 1.06
N GLN A 91 -15.58 0.25 1.05
CA GLN A 91 -14.91 1.46 0.59
C GLN A 91 -13.85 1.11 -0.45
N ALA A 92 -14.07 1.52 -1.69
CA ALA A 92 -13.15 1.28 -2.80
C ALA A 92 -12.70 -0.20 -2.94
N GLY A 93 -13.63 -1.14 -2.75
CA GLY A 93 -13.35 -2.59 -2.83
C GLY A 93 -12.78 -3.21 -1.56
N VAL A 94 -12.54 -2.42 -0.51
CA VAL A 94 -12.07 -2.89 0.81
C VAL A 94 -13.24 -3.01 1.78
N CYS A 95 -13.33 -4.14 2.47
CA CYS A 95 -14.27 -4.33 3.57
C CYS A 95 -13.76 -3.60 4.83
N VAL A 96 -14.37 -2.48 5.19
CA VAL A 96 -13.96 -1.65 6.33
C VAL A 96 -14.90 -1.86 7.51
N ILE A 97 -14.35 -2.28 8.65
CA ILE A 97 -15.07 -2.57 9.89
C ILE A 97 -14.56 -1.65 10.99
N GLU A 98 -15.33 -0.63 11.34
CA GLU A 98 -14.96 0.37 12.35
C GLU A 98 -15.69 0.13 13.67
N CYS A 99 -14.94 -0.26 14.69
CA CYS A 99 -15.42 -0.54 16.04
C CYS A 99 -14.97 0.58 16.98
N SER A 100 -15.63 1.74 16.91
CA SER A 100 -15.21 2.96 17.63
C SER A 100 -15.80 3.12 19.03
N GLY A 101 -16.94 2.49 19.32
CA GLY A 101 -17.54 2.55 20.66
C GLY A 101 -16.97 1.47 21.60
N ASN A 102 -17.16 1.71 22.90
CA ASN A 102 -16.81 0.72 23.93
C ASN A 102 -17.58 -0.58 23.67
N LYS A 103 -16.87 -1.70 23.48
CA LYS A 103 -17.47 -3.01 23.17
C LYS A 103 -18.37 -3.04 21.92
N SER A 104 -18.17 -2.15 20.94
CA SER A 104 -19.02 -2.08 19.74
C SER A 104 -19.04 -3.35 18.88
N CYS A 105 -17.95 -4.11 18.87
CA CYS A 105 -17.79 -5.39 18.17
C CYS A 105 -17.39 -6.48 19.17
N ALA A 106 -18.03 -6.51 20.34
CA ALA A 106 -17.71 -7.46 21.42
C ALA A 106 -17.86 -8.93 21.02
N ASP A 107 -18.65 -9.22 19.97
CA ASP A 107 -18.77 -10.57 19.42
C ASP A 107 -17.61 -11.00 18.53
N GLY A 108 -16.64 -10.11 18.31
CA GLY A 108 -15.49 -10.34 17.48
C GLY A 108 -15.74 -9.91 16.04
N VAL A 109 -14.67 -9.91 15.26
CA VAL A 109 -14.71 -9.49 13.86
C VAL A 109 -14.20 -10.63 13.02
N THR A 110 -14.94 -11.00 11.98
CA THR A 110 -14.51 -11.97 10.98
C THR A 110 -14.56 -11.28 9.62
N CYS A 111 -13.39 -11.16 9.00
CA CYS A 111 -13.26 -10.69 7.64
C CYS A 111 -13.80 -11.73 6.65
N PRO A 112 -14.27 -11.32 5.46
CA PRO A 112 -14.58 -12.27 4.40
C PRO A 112 -13.34 -13.06 3.99
N ASP A 113 -13.52 -14.29 3.53
CA ASP A 113 -12.44 -15.17 3.07
C ASP A 113 -11.73 -14.54 1.87
N ASP A 114 -12.52 -14.05 0.91
CA ASP A 114 -11.99 -13.37 -0.27
C ASP A 114 -11.87 -11.85 -0.06
N GLY A 115 -10.77 -11.27 -0.57
CA GLY A 115 -10.64 -9.83 -0.75
C GLY A 115 -10.08 -9.03 0.44
N PRO A 116 -9.79 -7.73 0.22
CA PRO A 116 -9.13 -6.89 1.22
C PRO A 116 -10.07 -6.52 2.37
N CYS A 117 -9.59 -6.68 3.60
CA CYS A 117 -10.32 -6.35 4.82
C CYS A 117 -9.51 -5.39 5.71
N ARG A 118 -10.18 -4.37 6.25
CA ARG A 118 -9.61 -3.40 7.17
C ARG A 118 -10.47 -3.33 8.43
N VAL A 119 -9.88 -3.65 9.57
CA VAL A 119 -10.54 -3.62 10.88
C VAL A 119 -9.92 -2.53 11.74
N VAL A 120 -10.74 -1.64 12.30
CA VAL A 120 -10.30 -0.54 13.16
C VAL A 120 -10.98 -0.64 14.51
N CYS A 121 -10.28 -1.19 15.50
CA CYS A 121 -10.73 -1.35 16.87
C CYS A 121 -10.23 -0.15 17.71
N SER A 122 -10.97 0.95 17.69
CA SER A 122 -10.57 2.20 18.38
C SER A 122 -11.27 2.42 19.72
N GLY A 123 -12.42 1.79 19.95
CA GLY A 123 -13.07 1.79 21.25
C GLY A 123 -12.37 0.88 22.27
N ASN A 124 -12.56 1.16 23.56
CA ASN A 124 -12.11 0.28 24.63
C ASN A 124 -12.79 -1.11 24.51
N MET A 125 -12.01 -2.19 24.56
CA MET A 125 -12.50 -3.57 24.34
C MET A 125 -13.41 -3.69 23.10
N SER A 126 -13.17 -2.87 22.08
CA SER A 126 -14.10 -2.75 20.94
C SER A 126 -14.21 -4.04 20.16
N CYS A 127 -13.11 -4.79 20.02
CA CYS A 127 -13.03 -6.14 19.46
C CYS A 127 -12.60 -7.10 20.57
N GLU A 128 -13.38 -7.13 21.67
CA GLU A 128 -13.13 -7.94 22.88
C GLU A 128 -12.87 -9.41 22.54
N LYS A 129 -13.61 -9.96 21.57
CA LYS A 129 -13.35 -11.28 21.01
C LYS A 129 -12.41 -11.20 19.80
N ARG A 130 -11.78 -12.34 19.55
CA ARG A 130 -10.73 -12.54 18.54
C ARG A 130 -11.11 -11.99 17.15
N VAL A 131 -10.20 -11.22 16.56
CA VAL A 131 -10.30 -10.80 15.16
C VAL A 131 -9.77 -11.92 14.26
N ARG A 132 -10.55 -12.35 13.27
CA ARG A 132 -10.18 -13.37 12.30
C ARG A 132 -10.06 -12.73 10.92
N CYS A 133 -8.84 -12.74 10.39
CA CYS A 133 -8.60 -12.42 8.99
C CYS A 133 -8.99 -13.63 8.12
N GLY A 134 -9.48 -13.38 6.91
CA GLY A 134 -9.70 -14.39 5.87
C GLY A 134 -8.45 -14.61 5.02
N ASP A 135 -8.59 -15.21 3.85
CA ASP A 135 -7.49 -15.54 2.93
C ASP A 135 -6.88 -14.28 2.26
N GLY A 136 -7.70 -13.24 2.07
CA GLY A 136 -7.29 -11.97 1.48
C GLY A 136 -6.39 -11.10 2.37
N PRO A 137 -5.88 -9.97 1.83
CA PRO A 137 -5.05 -9.05 2.59
C PRO A 137 -5.84 -8.39 3.73
N CYS A 138 -5.28 -8.43 4.94
CA CYS A 138 -5.93 -8.02 6.17
C CYS A 138 -5.13 -6.93 6.89
N THR A 139 -5.76 -5.81 7.18
CA THR A 139 -5.17 -4.73 8.00
C THR A 139 -5.98 -4.56 9.27
N VAL A 140 -5.37 -4.79 10.43
CA VAL A 140 -6.02 -4.68 11.75
C VAL A 140 -5.33 -3.60 12.58
N LEU A 141 -6.10 -2.59 12.99
CA LEU A 141 -5.64 -1.49 13.84
C LEU A 141 -6.30 -1.59 15.21
N CYS A 142 -5.54 -2.04 16.21
CA CYS A 142 -5.94 -2.12 17.60
C CYS A 142 -5.43 -0.87 18.32
N LEU A 143 -6.29 0.16 18.37
CA LEU A 143 -5.95 1.50 18.86
C LEU A 143 -6.51 1.76 20.26
N GLY A 144 -7.64 1.13 20.60
CA GLY A 144 -8.26 1.25 21.92
C GLY A 144 -7.56 0.40 22.97
N ASN A 145 -7.70 0.77 24.24
CA ASN A 145 -7.22 -0.03 25.36
C ASN A 145 -7.90 -1.41 25.37
N MET A 146 -7.09 -2.47 25.42
CA MET A 146 -7.54 -3.87 25.32
C MET A 146 -8.50 -4.12 24.13
N SER A 147 -8.38 -3.32 23.06
CA SER A 147 -9.32 -3.34 21.94
C SER A 147 -9.33 -4.67 21.18
N CYS A 148 -8.24 -5.43 21.23
CA CYS A 148 -8.05 -6.74 20.62
C CYS A 148 -7.47 -7.72 21.66
N GLU A 149 -7.95 -7.66 22.89
CA GLU A 149 -7.43 -8.46 24.03
C GLU A 149 -7.43 -9.96 23.75
N ALA A 150 -8.46 -10.49 23.08
CA ALA A 150 -8.49 -11.92 22.69
C ALA A 150 -7.62 -12.25 21.46
N GLY A 151 -6.85 -11.29 20.96
CA GLY A 151 -5.88 -11.46 19.90
C GLY A 151 -6.41 -11.36 18.47
N VAL A 152 -5.48 -11.48 17.53
CA VAL A 152 -5.72 -11.38 16.07
C VAL A 152 -5.16 -12.63 15.39
N ARG A 153 -5.94 -13.28 14.54
CA ARG A 153 -5.54 -14.46 13.75
C ARG A 153 -5.36 -14.07 12.29
N CYS A 154 -4.12 -14.16 11.83
CA CYS A 154 -3.72 -13.92 10.45
C CYS A 154 -3.27 -15.19 9.72
N GLU A 155 -3.37 -16.37 10.33
CA GLU A 155 -2.73 -17.61 9.85
C GLU A 155 -3.13 -17.97 8.41
N ASP A 156 -4.38 -17.68 8.03
CA ASP A 156 -4.92 -17.97 6.71
C ASP A 156 -4.72 -16.80 5.72
N SER A 157 -4.37 -15.61 6.22
CA SER A 157 -4.28 -14.40 5.42
C SER A 157 -2.95 -14.31 4.68
N CYS A 158 -3.00 -14.05 3.37
CA CYS A 158 -1.79 -14.00 2.56
C CYS A 158 -0.97 -12.72 2.72
N ALA A 159 -1.55 -11.68 3.32
CA ALA A 159 -0.84 -10.48 3.76
C ALA A 159 -1.54 -9.92 5.00
N CYS A 160 -0.87 -9.92 6.15
CA CYS A 160 -1.45 -9.40 7.39
C CYS A 160 -0.61 -8.29 8.00
N ASP A 161 -1.21 -7.13 8.19
CA ASP A 161 -0.65 -6.01 8.92
C ASP A 161 -1.48 -5.77 10.18
N VAL A 162 -0.90 -6.03 11.34
CA VAL A 162 -1.54 -5.81 12.64
C VAL A 162 -0.73 -4.76 13.39
N THR A 163 -1.39 -3.68 13.77
CA THR A 163 -0.80 -2.62 14.59
C THR A 163 -1.49 -2.55 15.94
N CYS A 164 -0.75 -2.87 16.98
CA CYS A 164 -1.18 -2.76 18.37
C CYS A 164 -0.59 -1.51 19.02
N THR A 165 -1.42 -0.70 19.69
CA THR A 165 -0.96 0.48 20.44
C THR A 165 -1.03 0.23 21.95
N GLY A 166 0.10 0.32 22.66
CA GLY A 166 0.14 0.03 24.09
C GLY A 166 -0.29 -1.40 24.39
N ASN A 167 -1.21 -1.59 25.34
CA ASN A 167 -1.78 -2.90 25.71
C ASN A 167 -3.02 -3.29 24.88
N ALA A 168 -3.18 -2.74 23.66
CA ALA A 168 -4.37 -2.95 22.85
C ALA A 168 -4.61 -4.43 22.49
N CYS A 169 -3.55 -5.20 22.31
CA CYS A 169 -3.60 -6.62 21.92
C CYS A 169 -3.38 -7.59 23.08
N GLY A 170 -3.54 -7.11 24.32
CA GLY A 170 -3.20 -7.85 25.53
C GLY A 170 -1.78 -7.56 26.03
N ASP A 171 -1.45 -8.13 27.18
CA ASP A 171 -0.11 -8.06 27.80
C ASP A 171 0.78 -9.26 27.41
N ASP A 172 0.20 -10.25 26.71
CA ASP A 172 0.87 -11.48 26.29
C ASP A 172 1.14 -11.46 24.77
N ASP A 173 2.41 -11.60 24.36
CA ASP A 173 2.84 -11.66 22.95
C ASP A 173 2.23 -12.84 22.15
N ASP A 174 1.51 -13.76 22.80
CA ASP A 174 0.93 -14.97 22.21
C ASP A 174 -0.46 -14.77 21.55
N ASP A 175 -1.06 -13.59 21.69
CA ASP A 175 -2.42 -13.34 21.24
C ASP A 175 -2.51 -12.91 19.76
N VAL A 176 -1.46 -12.30 19.22
CA VAL A 176 -1.35 -11.99 17.79
C VAL A 176 -0.63 -13.12 17.06
N ARG A 177 -1.34 -13.81 16.17
CA ARG A 177 -0.82 -14.96 15.42
C ARG A 177 -0.67 -14.56 13.95
N CYS A 178 0.56 -14.22 13.58
CA CYS A 178 0.92 -13.88 12.22
C CYS A 178 1.02 -15.13 11.33
N SER A 179 0.97 -14.96 10.01
CA SER A 179 1.09 -16.07 9.03
C SER A 179 2.41 -16.85 9.16
N SER A 180 3.46 -16.19 9.66
CA SER A 180 4.75 -16.79 9.97
C SER A 180 5.45 -15.99 11.08
N PRO A 181 6.29 -16.62 11.92
CA PRO A 181 7.09 -15.90 12.91
C PRO A 181 8.06 -14.88 12.27
N ALA A 182 8.41 -15.04 10.98
CA ALA A 182 9.21 -14.04 10.26
C ALA A 182 8.46 -12.70 10.06
N CYS A 183 7.13 -12.74 10.12
CA CYS A 183 6.24 -11.59 9.93
C CYS A 183 5.87 -10.89 11.23
N GLU A 184 6.28 -11.45 12.37
CA GLU A 184 6.08 -10.86 13.68
C GLU A 184 6.95 -9.60 13.85
N THR A 185 6.32 -8.60 14.45
CA THR A 185 6.94 -7.34 14.87
C THR A 185 6.73 -7.19 16.36
N GLN A 186 7.41 -6.23 16.97
CA GLN A 186 7.28 -5.98 18.42
C GLN A 186 5.83 -5.70 18.86
N ASN A 187 4.97 -5.20 17.98
CA ASN A 187 3.60 -4.79 18.30
C ASN A 187 2.58 -5.34 17.28
N GLY A 188 2.78 -6.55 16.76
CA GLY A 188 1.84 -7.22 15.85
C GLY A 188 2.50 -7.87 14.65
N CYS A 189 1.86 -7.80 13.47
CA CYS A 189 2.31 -8.44 12.23
C CYS A 189 2.61 -7.40 11.15
N THR A 190 3.50 -7.72 10.22
CA THR A 190 3.66 -6.93 9.00
C THR A 190 3.76 -7.80 7.75
N SER A 191 3.07 -7.38 6.69
CA SER A 191 3.15 -7.98 5.37
C SER A 191 4.30 -7.39 4.53
N ALA A 192 4.88 -6.26 4.96
CA ALA A 192 5.91 -5.55 4.19
C ALA A 192 7.25 -6.33 4.09
N ARG A 193 7.44 -7.39 4.87
CA ARG A 193 8.65 -8.22 4.82
C ARG A 193 8.56 -9.26 3.70
N PRO A 194 9.69 -9.60 3.05
CA PRO A 194 9.72 -10.65 2.03
C PRO A 194 9.18 -11.97 2.58
N GLY A 195 8.18 -12.54 1.89
CA GLY A 195 7.54 -13.80 2.28
C GLY A 195 6.34 -13.64 3.23
N CYS A 196 5.99 -12.42 3.64
CA CYS A 196 4.84 -12.12 4.50
C CYS A 196 3.61 -11.58 3.77
N ASN A 197 3.74 -11.39 2.46
CA ASN A 197 2.71 -10.95 1.53
C ASN A 197 2.53 -11.94 0.38
N GLN A 198 2.85 -13.23 0.61
CA GLN A 198 2.73 -14.26 -0.42
C GLN A 198 1.48 -15.10 -0.18
N CYS A 199 0.59 -14.98 -1.17
CA CYS A 199 -0.45 -15.93 -1.53
C CYS A 199 0.16 -16.76 -2.70
#